data_AF-A0A260ZIS4-F1
#
_entry.id   AF-A0A260ZIS4-F1
#
_cell.length_a   1.000
_cell.length_b   1.000
_cell.length_c   1.000
_cell.angle_alpha   90.00
_cell.angle_beta   90.00
_cell.angle_gamma   90.00
#
_symmetry.space_group_name_H-M   'P 1'
#
loop_
_entity.id
_entity.type
_entity.pdbx_description
1 polymer ?
#
loop_
_entity_poly.entity_id
_entity_poly.type
_entity_poly.pdbx_seq_one_letter_code
_entity_poly.pdbx_strand_id
1 'polypeptide(L)'
;MLYTTIRLSDACRLWLLDIGQTPVPTLLIDRHILKQVENGRCDQMDGVRTAIQIGVDVEFQWKSDSWDKKFEVFFYVNDTEKDYLDFRTERRKIIPK
;
A
#
# COMPACT_ATOMS: atom_id res chain seq x y z
N MET A 1 18.62 12.11 13.61
CA MET A 1 17.70 11.49 12.66
C MET A 1 17.96 9.99 12.71
N LEU A 2 17.17 9.24 13.46
CA LEU A 2 17.35 7.78 13.61
C LEU A 2 16.57 7.11 12.48
N TYR A 3 17.29 6.52 11.51
CA TYR A 3 16.67 5.59 10.57
C TYR A 3 16.40 4.29 11.34
N THR A 4 15.20 4.13 11.87
CA THR A 4 14.73 2.82 12.36
C THR A 4 14.47 1.94 11.15
N THR A 5 15.40 1.02 10.88
CA THR A 5 15.13 -0.11 9.98
C THR A 5 14.03 -0.95 10.63
N ILE A 6 12.86 -1.01 9.98
CA ILE A 6 11.76 -1.87 10.43
C ILE A 6 12.25 -3.31 10.34
N ARG A 7 12.40 -3.98 11.50
CA ARG A 7 12.59 -5.43 11.55
C ARG A 7 11.22 -6.09 11.51
N LEU A 8 10.86 -6.60 10.35
CA LEU A 8 9.62 -7.36 10.17
C LEU A 8 9.75 -8.74 10.85
N SER A 9 8.69 -9.19 11.52
CA SER A 9 8.56 -10.60 11.92
C SER A 9 8.43 -11.48 10.68
N ASP A 10 8.80 -12.77 10.78
CA ASP A 10 8.65 -13.72 9.67
C ASP A 10 7.20 -13.81 9.18
N ALA A 11 6.24 -13.78 10.11
CA ALA A 11 4.82 -13.76 9.79
C ALA A 11 4.44 -12.54 8.93
N CYS A 12 4.89 -11.34 9.31
CA CYS A 12 4.64 -10.14 8.53
C CYS A 12 5.35 -10.13 7.18
N ARG A 13 6.57 -10.67 7.11
CA ARG A 13 7.28 -10.83 5.85
C ARG A 13 6.52 -11.75 4.90
N LEU A 14 6.09 -12.92 5.37
CA LEU A 14 5.33 -13.88 4.57
C LEU A 14 4.00 -13.29 4.11
N TRP A 15 3.27 -12.62 5.00
CA TRP A 15 2.01 -11.97 4.67
C TRP A 15 2.19 -10.85 3.61
N LEU A 16 3.21 -10.00 3.76
CA LEU A 16 3.52 -8.95 2.79
C LEU A 16 3.92 -9.53 1.42
N LEU A 17 4.63 -10.67 1.39
CA LEU A 17 4.98 -11.35 0.14
C LEU A 17 3.75 -11.97 -0.53
N ASP A 18 2.79 -12.49 0.24
CA ASP A 18 1.53 -13.03 -0.28
C ASP A 18 0.66 -11.92 -0.91
N ILE A 19 0.46 -10.82 -0.19
CA ILE A 19 -0.33 -9.71 -0.71
C ILE A 19 0.42 -8.90 -1.78
N GLY A 20 1.76 -8.93 -1.79
CA GLY A 20 2.61 -8.16 -2.70
C GLY A 20 2.66 -8.69 -4.13
N GLN A 21 1.92 -9.75 -4.47
CA GLN A 21 1.80 -10.29 -5.83
C GLN A 21 0.89 -9.40 -6.70
N THR A 22 1.29 -8.14 -6.90
CA THR A 22 0.56 -7.17 -7.69
C THR A 22 1.06 -7.12 -9.14
N PRO A 23 0.19 -6.85 -10.14
CA PRO A 23 0.57 -6.82 -11.56
C PRO A 23 1.52 -5.68 -11.94
N VAL A 24 1.64 -4.66 -11.09
CA VAL A 24 2.52 -3.50 -11.23
C VAL A 24 3.06 -3.08 -9.85
N PRO A 25 4.08 -2.20 -9.76
CA PRO A 25 4.53 -1.66 -8.48
C PRO A 25 3.42 -0.91 -7.74
N THR A 26 3.31 -1.15 -6.43
CA THR A 26 2.25 -0.57 -5.59
C THR A 26 2.80 -0.08 -4.25
N LEU A 27 2.10 0.89 -3.66
CA LEU A 27 2.35 1.39 -2.32
C LEU A 27 1.27 0.88 -1.39
N LEU A 28 1.65 0.22 -0.29
CA LEU A 28 0.71 -0.08 0.78
C LEU A 28 0.41 1.20 1.56
N ILE A 29 -0.81 1.73 1.45
CA ILE A 29 -1.22 3.00 2.09
C ILE A 29 -2.29 2.82 3.17
N ASP A 30 -2.75 1.59 3.38
CA ASP A 30 -3.70 1.26 4.43
C ASP A 30 -3.08 1.44 5.81
N ARG A 31 -3.51 2.50 6.52
CA ARG A 31 -2.98 2.84 7.85
C ARG A 31 -3.27 1.77 8.90
N HIS A 32 -4.35 1.01 8.76
CA HIS A 32 -4.66 -0.06 9.71
C HIS A 32 -3.68 -1.20 9.52
N ILE A 33 -3.48 -1.65 8.28
CA ILE A 33 -2.52 -2.70 7.94
C ILE A 33 -1.10 -2.30 8.33
N LEU A 34 -0.66 -1.09 7.96
CA LEU A 34 0.68 -0.59 8.30
C LEU A 34 0.93 -0.62 9.81
N LYS A 35 -0.08 -0.27 10.62
CA LYS A 35 0.00 -0.35 12.08
C LYS A 35 0.11 -1.80 12.57
N GLN A 36 -0.57 -2.76 11.95
CA GLN A 36 -0.42 -4.17 12.33
C GLN A 36 0.96 -4.72 11.96
N VAL A 37 1.48 -4.33 10.80
CA VAL A 37 2.85 -4.66 10.37
C VAL A 37 3.88 -4.11 11.36
N GLU A 38 3.74 -2.85 11.76
CA GLU A 38 4.60 -2.22 12.78
C GLU A 38 4.52 -2.94 14.13
N ASN A 39 3.34 -3.42 14.53
CA ASN A 39 3.14 -4.19 15.77
C ASN A 39 3.50 -5.68 15.63
N GLY A 40 3.92 -6.14 14.44
CA GLY A 40 4.23 -7.54 14.18
C GLY A 40 3.04 -8.51 14.18
N ARG A 41 1.80 -8.01 14.11
CA ARG A 41 0.53 -8.77 14.24
C ARG A 41 -0.10 -9.14 12.90
N CYS A 42 0.67 -9.78 12.03
CA CYS A 42 0.21 -10.13 10.67
C CYS A 42 -0.52 -11.48 10.59
N ASP A 43 -0.37 -12.32 11.61
CA ASP A 43 -1.14 -13.56 11.84
C ASP A 43 -2.62 -13.31 12.15
N GLN A 44 -2.97 -12.08 12.54
CA GLN A 44 -4.32 -11.65 12.90
C GLN A 44 -5.05 -10.93 11.75
N MET A 45 -4.47 -10.92 10.55
CA MET A 45 -4.98 -10.16 9.41
C MET A 45 -6.16 -10.83 8.69
N ASP A 46 -6.35 -12.15 8.87
CA ASP A 46 -7.39 -12.96 8.19
C ASP A 46 -8.83 -12.56 8.56
N GLY A 47 -9.02 -11.60 9.47
CA GLY A 47 -10.31 -11.01 9.85
C GLY A 47 -10.57 -9.59 9.34
N VAL A 48 -9.62 -8.96 8.65
CA VAL A 48 -9.78 -7.59 8.13
C VAL A 48 -10.71 -7.64 6.91
N ARG A 49 -12.01 -7.46 7.14
CA ARG A 49 -13.07 -7.53 6.12
C ARG A 49 -13.10 -6.38 5.12
N THR A 50 -12.17 -5.43 5.21
CA THR A 50 -12.09 -4.26 4.32
C THR A 50 -11.04 -4.50 3.24
N ALA A 51 -11.34 -4.06 2.02
CA ALA A 51 -10.37 -4.08 0.93
C ALA A 51 -9.11 -3.29 1.34
N ILE A 52 -7.93 -3.85 1.05
CA ILE A 52 -6.63 -3.30 1.41
C ILE A 52 -6.36 -2.08 0.52
N GLN A 53 -6.15 -0.92 1.15
CA GLN A 53 -5.89 0.32 0.42
C GLN A 53 -4.46 0.33 -0.14
N ILE A 54 -4.34 0.44 -1.45
CA ILE A 54 -3.06 0.54 -2.16
C ILE A 54 -3.01 1.77 -3.06
N GLY A 55 -1.82 2.34 -3.18
CA GLY A 55 -1.49 3.40 -4.10
C GLY A 55 -0.84 2.86 -5.37
N VAL A 56 -1.31 3.33 -6.53
CA VAL A 56 -0.79 2.92 -7.84
C VAL A 56 -0.55 4.18 -8.68
N ASP A 57 0.53 4.20 -9.45
CA ASP A 57 0.75 5.27 -10.42
C ASP A 57 -0.37 5.26 -11.48
N VAL A 58 -0.92 6.43 -11.81
CA VAL A 58 -1.93 6.61 -12.85
C VAL A 58 -1.45 6.10 -14.22
N GLU A 59 -0.15 6.05 -14.47
CA GLU A 59 0.42 5.43 -15.68
C GLU A 59 0.03 3.94 -15.84
N PHE A 60 -0.32 3.26 -14.74
CA PHE A 60 -0.77 1.87 -14.75
C PHE A 60 -2.31 1.71 -14.70
N GLN A 61 -3.08 2.79 -14.84
CA GLN A 61 -4.54 2.75 -14.77
C GLN A 61 -5.17 1.77 -15.78
N TRP A 62 -4.54 1.57 -16.94
CA TRP A 62 -4.96 0.61 -17.97
C TRP A 62 -4.97 -0.87 -17.49
N LYS A 63 -4.37 -1.17 -16.34
CA LYS A 63 -4.42 -2.49 -15.68
C LYS A 63 -5.59 -2.66 -14.71
N SER A 64 -6.56 -1.72 -14.69
CA SER A 64 -7.69 -1.71 -13.74
C SER A 64 -8.43 -3.05 -13.61
N ASP A 65 -8.56 -3.79 -14.70
CA ASP A 65 -9.35 -5.03 -14.73
C ASP A 65 -8.55 -6.25 -14.23
N SER A 66 -7.25 -6.09 -13.98
CA SER A 66 -6.35 -7.14 -13.50
C SER A 66 -6.14 -7.14 -11.99
N TRP A 67 -6.81 -6.25 -11.25
CA TRP A 67 -6.65 -6.15 -9.80
C TRP A 67 -7.52 -7.17 -9.06
N ASP A 68 -6.90 -7.82 -8.07
CA ASP A 68 -7.62 -8.67 -7.12
C ASP A 68 -8.63 -7.81 -6.33
N LYS A 69 -9.84 -8.35 -6.12
CA LYS A 69 -10.93 -7.71 -5.37
C LYS A 69 -10.58 -7.43 -3.91
N LYS A 70 -9.50 -8.03 -3.40
CA LYS A 70 -8.96 -7.71 -2.08
C LYS A 70 -8.39 -6.29 -1.97
N PHE A 71 -8.18 -5.58 -3.08
CA PHE A 71 -7.59 -4.24 -3.09
C PHE A 71 -8.60 -3.13 -3.36
N GLU A 72 -8.47 -2.03 -2.61
CA GLU A 72 -9.04 -0.73 -2.95
C GLU A 72 -7.93 0.13 -3.56
N VAL A 73 -8.03 0.43 -4.86
CA VAL A 73 -6.96 1.08 -5.62
C VAL A 73 -7.14 2.59 -5.65
N PHE A 74 -6.10 3.30 -5.21
CA PHE A 74 -6.02 4.76 -5.29
C PHE A 74 -4.90 5.18 -6.25
N PHE A 75 -5.25 5.97 -7.26
CA PHE A 75 -4.28 6.45 -8.23
C PHE A 75 -3.60 7.74 -7.78
N TYR A 76 -2.27 7.79 -7.95
CA TYR A 76 -1.46 8.99 -7.75
C TYR A 76 -0.67 9.32 -9.02
N VAL A 77 -0.16 10.55 -9.09
CA VAL A 77 0.78 10.96 -10.15
C VAL A 77 2.19 10.96 -9.58
N ASN A 78 3.10 10.19 -10.16
CA ASN A 78 4.51 10.25 -9.79
C ASN A 78 5.27 11.35 -10.55
N ASP A 79 5.05 12.59 -10.13
CA ASP A 79 5.74 13.75 -10.69
C ASP A 79 7.13 13.88 -10.09
N THR A 80 8.19 13.72 -10.89
CA THR A 80 9.59 13.76 -10.41
C THR A 80 10.03 15.14 -9.93
N GLU A 81 9.31 16.20 -10.30
CA GLU A 81 9.57 17.57 -9.85
C GLU A 81 8.99 17.85 -8.46
N LYS A 82 8.20 16.92 -7.91
CA LYS A 82 7.57 17.01 -6.60
C LYS A 82 8.18 16.03 -5.60
N ASP A 83 8.26 16.48 -4.35
CA ASP A 83 8.67 15.70 -3.18
C ASP A 83 7.49 14.96 -2.51
N TYR A 84 6.35 14.88 -3.19
CA TYR A 84 5.16 14.20 -2.71
C TYR A 84 4.39 13.48 -3.82
N LEU A 85 3.57 12.52 -3.42
CA LEU A 85 2.60 11.81 -4.25
C LEU A 85 1.22 12.44 -4.04
N ASP A 86 0.58 12.88 -5.11
CA ASP A 86 -0.77 13.47 -5.10
C ASP A 86 -1.80 12.45 -5.55
N PHE A 87 -2.62 11.98 -4.61
CA PHE A 87 -3.69 11.04 -4.88
C PHE A 87 -4.95 11.81 -5.29
N ARG A 88 -5.45 11.52 -6.50
CA ARG A 88 -6.59 12.21 -7.11
C ARG A 88 -7.93 11.69 -6.58
N THR A 89 -8.11 11.68 -5.26
CA THR A 89 -9.33 11.27 -4.56
C THR A 89 -10.24 12.46 -4.27
N GLU A 90 -11.54 12.22 -4.02
CA GLU A 90 -12.51 13.28 -3.67
C GLU A 90 -12.03 14.18 -2.53
N ARG A 91 -11.46 13.56 -1.47
CA ARG A 91 -10.66 14.26 -0.47
C ARG A 91 -9.21 14.09 -0.85
N ARG A 92 -8.55 15.18 -1.24
CA ARG A 92 -7.14 15.19 -1.63
C ARG A 92 -6.28 14.51 -0.55
N LYS A 93 -5.50 13.51 -0.94
CA LYS A 93 -4.52 12.82 -0.07
C LYS A 93 -3.13 13.05 -0.65
N ILE A 94 -2.17 13.38 0.22
CA ILE A 94 -0.77 13.61 -0.15
C ILE A 94 0.12 12.73 0.72
N ILE A 95 1.09 12.05 0.12
CA ILE A 95 2.11 11.26 0.83
C ILE A 95 3.50 11.78 0.42
N PRO A 96 4.35 12.26 1.35
CA PRO A 96 5.73 12.65 1.04
C PRO A 96 6.56 11.48 0.48
N LYS A 97 7.53 11.78 -0.38
CA LYS A 97 8.48 10.81 -0.94
C LYS A 97 9.68 10.57 -0.02
#